data_AF-A0A355RED8-F1
#
_entry.id   AF-A0A355RED8-F1
#
_cell.length_a   1.000
_cell.length_b   1.000
_cell.length_c   1.000
_cell.angle_alpha   90.00
_cell.angle_beta   90.00
_cell.angle_gamma   90.00
#
_symmetry.space_group_name_H-M   'P 1'
#
loop_
_entity.id
_entity.type
_entity.pdbx_description
1 polymer ?
#
loop_
_entity_poly.entity_id
_entity_poly.type
_entity_poly.pdbx_seq_one_letter_code
_entity_poly.pdbx_strand_id
1 'polypeptide(L)' 'MPKAKDTALILVLNAGSSSIKFAVFDTDLRQEIGGIVEGIGGASTIKVADQSRALPFIDHKSALSGI' A
#
# COMPACT_ATOMS: atom_id res chain seq x y z
N MET A 1 3.06 -4.30 34.79
CA MET A 1 3.30 -3.15 33.88
C MET A 1 2.78 -3.52 32.50
N PRO A 2 2.04 -2.65 31.79
CA PRO A 2 1.70 -2.94 30.40
C PRO A 2 3.00 -2.98 29.59
N LYS A 3 3.20 -4.05 28.81
CA LYS A 3 4.28 -4.09 27.80
C LYS A 3 4.07 -2.92 26.83
N ALA A 4 5.14 -2.23 26.45
CA ALA A 4 5.09 -1.30 25.33
C ALA A 4 4.51 -2.04 24.12
N LYS A 5 3.56 -1.41 23.41
CA LYS A 5 2.97 -1.97 22.19
C LYS A 5 4.12 -2.19 21.20
N ASP A 6 4.33 -3.42 20.75
CA ASP A 6 5.36 -3.69 19.74
C ASP A 6 5.06 -2.84 18.51
N THR A 7 5.98 -1.95 18.15
CA THR A 7 5.83 -0.98 17.06
C THR A 7 6.06 -1.58 15.68
N ALA A 8 6.20 -2.91 15.59
CA ALA A 8 6.46 -3.58 14.34
C ALA A 8 5.19 -3.58 13.48
N LEU A 9 5.35 -3.20 12.22
CA LEU A 9 4.27 -3.19 11.22
C LEU A 9 4.63 -4.15 10.10
N ILE A 10 3.61 -4.80 9.56
CA ILE A 10 3.72 -5.76 8.45
C ILE A 10 3.10 -5.11 7.21
N LEU A 11 3.91 -4.81 6.20
CA LEU A 11 3.43 -4.41 4.88
C LEU A 11 3.15 -5.65 4.04
N VAL A 12 1.89 -5.85 3.67
CA VAL A 12 1.45 -6.91 2.74
C VAL A 12 1.23 -6.30 1.37
N LEU A 13 1.82 -6.92 0.35
CA LEU A 13 1.69 -6.53 -1.05
C LEU A 13 1.07 -7.66 -1.86
N ASN A 14 0.07 -7.33 -2.66
CA ASN A 14 -0.48 -8.20 -3.70
C ASN A 14 -0.32 -7.50 -5.06
N ALA A 15 0.65 -7.95 -5.83
CA ALA A 15 0.99 -7.39 -7.13
C ALA A 15 0.31 -8.17 -8.26
N GLY A 16 -0.57 -7.50 -9.01
CA GLY A 16 -1.08 -7.96 -10.31
C GLY A 16 -0.22 -7.42 -11.46
N SER A 17 -0.61 -7.69 -12.71
CA SER A 17 0.13 -7.24 -13.89
C SER A 17 0.16 -5.72 -14.07
N SER A 18 -0.86 -4.99 -13.59
CA SER A 18 -0.99 -3.53 -13.72
C SER A 18 -1.43 -2.84 -12.42
N SER A 19 -1.32 -3.54 -11.29
CA SER A 19 -1.74 -3.00 -9.99
C SER A 19 -0.93 -3.59 -8.83
N ILE A 20 -0.92 -2.86 -7.70
CA ILE A 20 -0.45 -3.34 -6.40
C ILE A 20 -1.52 -2.98 -5.38
N LYS A 21 -2.22 -3.98 -4.83
CA LYS A 21 -3.02 -3.79 -3.61
C LYS A 21 -2.09 -3.96 -2.42
N PHE A 22 -2.20 -3.08 -1.43
CA PHE A 22 -1.36 -3.13 -0.24
C PHE A 22 -2.17 -2.88 1.03
N ALA A 23 -1.65 -3.38 2.14
CA ALA A 23 -2.17 -3.10 3.47
C ALA A 23 -1.05 -3.19 4.50
N VAL A 24 -1.15 -2.38 5.55
CA VAL A 24 -0.26 -2.44 6.71
C VAL A 24 -1.06 -3.01 7.88
N PHE A 25 -0.47 -4.01 8.54
CA PHE A 25 -1.04 -4.65 9.71
C PHE A 25 -0.14 -4.42 10.92
N ASP A 26 -0.72 -4.36 12.11
CA ASP A 26 0.03 -4.49 13.35
C ASP A 26 0.44 -5.95 13.61
N THR A 27 1.18 -6.19 14.69
CA THR A 27 1.62 -7.54 15.09
C THR A 27 0.48 -8.47 15.47
N ASP A 28 -0.70 -7.94 15.77
CA ASP A 28 -1.92 -8.70 16.06
C ASP A 28 -2.73 -9.00 14.78
N LEU A 29 -2.17 -8.71 13.59
CA LEU A 29 -2.81 -8.84 12.28
C LEU A 29 -4.07 -7.97 12.12
N ARG A 30 -4.17 -6.86 12.85
CA ARG A 30 -5.21 -5.84 12.63
C ARG A 30 -4.74 -4.89 11.53
N GLN A 31 -5.60 -4.66 10.56
CA GLN A 31 -5.30 -3.75 9.46
C GLN A 31 -5.36 -2.30 9.95
N GLU A 32 -4.26 -1.57 9.78
CA GLU A 32 -4.13 -0.16 10.17
C GLU A 32 -4.40 0.76 8.96
N ILE A 33 -3.88 0.41 7.78
CA ILE A 33 -4.07 1.17 6.53
C ILE A 33 -4.13 0.22 5.34
N GLY A 34 -4.85 0.63 4.28
CA GLY A 34 -4.96 -0.14 3.06
C GLY A 34 -5.13 0.76 1.84
N GLY A 35 -4.68 0.27 0.69
CA GLY A 35 -4.73 1.01 -0.55
C GLY A 35 -4.48 0.15 -1.79
N ILE A 36 -4.51 0.83 -2.93
CA ILE A 36 -4.21 0.24 -4.23
C ILE A 36 -3.53 1.28 -5.12
N VAL A 37 -2.49 0.84 -5.84
CA VAL A 37 -2.02 1.49 -7.05
C VAL A 37 -2.59 0.71 -8.23
N GLU A 38 -3.32 1.37 -9.12
CA GLU A 38 -3.91 0.76 -10.32
C GLU A 38 -3.51 1.54 -11.58
N GLY A 39 -3.56 0.88 -12.74
CA GLY A 39 -3.19 1.50 -14.02
C GLY A 39 -1.69 1.68 -14.22
N ILE A 40 -0.86 0.91 -13.51
CA ILE A 40 0.61 0.94 -13.62
C ILE A 40 1.01 0.70 -15.09
N GLY A 41 1.98 1.48 -15.57
CA GLY A 41 2.40 1.48 -16.98
C GLY A 41 1.53 2.37 -17.88
N GLY A 42 0.52 3.04 -17.32
CA GLY A 42 -0.37 3.95 -18.05
C GLY A 42 -0.83 5.12 -17.16
N ALA A 43 -2.13 5.41 -17.19
CA ALA A 43 -2.75 6.46 -16.38
C ALA A 43 -2.98 5.99 -14.93
N SER A 44 -1.90 5.83 -14.18
CA SER A 44 -1.98 5.24 -12.85
C SER A 44 -2.56 6.18 -11.78
N THR A 45 -3.21 5.57 -10.81
CA THR A 45 -3.80 6.24 -9.65
C THR A 45 -3.42 5.47 -8.38
N ILE A 46 -3.05 6.19 -7.33
CA ILE A 46 -2.95 5.63 -5.98
C ILE A 46 -4.18 6.03 -5.17
N LYS A 47 -4.77 5.06 -4.46
CA LYS A 47 -5.90 5.25 -3.57
C LYS A 47 -5.56 4.73 -2.18
N VAL A 48 -5.77 5.55 -1.17
CA VAL A 48 -5.54 5.22 0.24
C VAL A 48 -6.69 5.81 1.04
N ALA A 49 -7.46 4.96 1.73
CA ALA A 49 -8.70 5.36 2.40
C ALA A 49 -9.63 6.19 1.47
N ASP A 50 -9.90 7.45 1.80
CA ASP A 50 -10.72 8.41 1.05
C ASP A 50 -9.92 9.30 0.08
N GLN A 51 -8.59 9.14 0.05
CA GLN A 51 -7.71 9.91 -0.81
C GLN A 51 -7.41 9.16 -2.11
N SER A 52 -7.44 9.91 -3.21
CA SER A 52 -7.10 9.42 -4.53
C SER A 52 -6.22 10.44 -5.24
N ARG A 53 -5.10 9.98 -5.81
CA ARG A 53 -4.17 10.84 -6.54
C ARG A 53 -3.71 10.18 -7.82
N ALA A 54 -3.86 10.90 -8.94
CA ALA A 54 -3.23 10.52 -10.19
C ALA A 54 -1.72 10.79 -10.13
N LEU A 55 -0.91 9.76 -10.33
CA LEU A 55 0.55 9.81 -10.34
C LEU A 55 1.07 8.92 -11.46
N PRO A 56 2.10 9.31 -12.23
CA PRO A 56 2.59 8.53 -13.36
C PRO A 56 3.59 7.44 -12.93
N PHE A 57 3.09 6.29 -12.48
CA PHE A 57 3.89 5.10 -12.19
C PHE A 57 4.04 4.26 -13.45
N ILE A 58 5.24 4.29 -14.03
CA ILE A 58 5.57 3.60 -15.29
C ILE A 58 5.80 2.09 -15.10
N ASP A 59 6.06 1.65 -13.87
CA ASP A 59 6.37 0.26 -13.52
C ASP A 59 6.02 -0.03 -12.04
N HIS A 60 6.10 -1.30 -11.63
CA HIS A 60 5.85 -1.70 -10.24
C HIS A 60 6.85 -1.11 -9.25
N LYS A 61 8.08 -0.80 -9.69
CA LYS A 61 9.12 -0.22 -8.83
C LYS A 61 8.78 1.22 -8.45
N SER A 62 8.38 2.03 -9.42
CA SER A 62 7.90 3.39 -9.22
C SER A 62 6.60 3.39 -8.42
N ALA A 63 5.68 2.47 -8.70
CA ALA A 63 4.46 2.28 -7.91
C ALA A 63 4.76 1.97 -6.43
N LEU A 64 5.68 1.03 -6.17
CA LEU A 64 6.09 0.67 -4.81
C LEU A 64 6.76 1.83 -4.06
N SER A 65 7.47 2.72 -4.76
CA SER A 65 8.09 3.88 -4.14
C SER A 65 7.09 4.97 -3.74
N GLY A 66 5.85 4.88 -4.24
CA GLY A 66 4.74 5.76 -3.89
C GLY A 66 3.83 5.22 -2.78
N ILE A 67 4.08 3.98 -2.32
CA ILE A 67 3.44 3.32 -1.18
C ILE A 67 4.27 3.60 0.07
#